data_AF-A0A4R6RAK2-F1
#
_entry.id   AF-A0A4R6RAK2-F1
#
_cell.length_a   1.000
_cell.length_b   1.000
_cell.length_c   1.000
_cell.angle_alpha   90.00
_cell.angle_beta   90.00
_cell.angle_gamma   90.00
#
_symmetry.space_group_name_H-M   'P 1'
#
loop_
_entity.id
_entity.type
_entity.pdbx_description
1 polymer ?
#
loop_
_entity_poly.entity_id
_entity_poly.type
_entity_poly.pdbx_seq_one_letter_code
_entity_poly.pdbx_strand_id
1 'polypeptide(L)'
;MSLTHNTYLWEHWKFNAEQRLKAFNFYVALSIFANGMVFAALEKATHPAVLVLLGGFVSLLALVFAVVDARSRHLLHLTKQGLKQLEAGLPEHARLFLLDDQRRWRWVRYTAAFNLLFVMQLLFGLGVTAYGISRW
;
A
#
# COMPACT_ATOMS: atom_id res chain seq x y z
N MET A 1 -8.35 -30.45 -10.51
CA MET A 1 -7.71 -30.84 -9.24
C MET A 1 -8.53 -30.20 -8.14
N SER A 2 -9.22 -30.97 -7.29
CA SER A 2 -9.99 -30.39 -6.18
C SER A 2 -9.02 -29.76 -5.18
N LEU A 3 -9.19 -28.47 -4.91
CA LEU A 3 -8.39 -27.77 -3.92
C LEU A 3 -8.72 -28.34 -2.53
N THR A 4 -7.73 -28.92 -1.85
CA THR A 4 -7.88 -29.20 -0.41
C THR A 4 -7.98 -27.86 0.32
N HIS A 5 -8.72 -27.81 1.42
CA HIS A 5 -8.93 -26.58 2.21
C HIS A 5 -7.60 -25.89 2.56
N ASN A 6 -6.59 -26.70 2.88
CA ASN A 6 -5.23 -26.26 3.22
C ASN A 6 -4.52 -25.58 2.04
N THR A 7 -4.56 -26.19 0.85
CA THR A 7 -3.96 -25.63 -0.36
C THR A 7 -4.68 -24.34 -0.78
N TYR A 8 -6.01 -24.31 -0.67
CA TYR A 8 -6.79 -23.10 -0.97
C TYR A 8 -6.38 -21.91 -0.08
N LEU A 9 -6.28 -22.10 1.24
CA LEU A 9 -5.88 -21.04 2.17
C LEU A 9 -4.45 -20.53 1.88
N TRP A 10 -3.51 -21.44 1.64
CA TRP A 10 -2.13 -21.08 1.35
C TRP A 10 -2.00 -20.31 0.03
N GLU A 11 -2.62 -20.82 -1.05
CA GLU A 11 -2.60 -20.16 -2.36
C GLU A 11 -3.28 -18.79 -2.31
N HIS A 12 -4.41 -18.68 -1.61
CA HIS A 12 -5.11 -17.41 -1.46
C HIS A 12 -4.26 -16.40 -0.67
N TRP A 13 -3.60 -16.81 0.42
CA TRP A 13 -2.70 -15.94 1.17
C TRP A 13 -1.53 -15.46 0.30
N LYS A 14 -0.86 -16.39 -0.40
CA LYS A 14 0.27 -16.09 -1.29
C LYS A 14 -0.14 -15.11 -2.39
N PHE A 15 -1.26 -15.37 -3.05
CA PHE A 15 -1.80 -14.50 -4.09
C PHE A 15 -2.04 -13.08 -3.59
N ASN A 16 -2.72 -12.92 -2.45
CA ASN A 16 -2.97 -11.59 -1.88
C ASN A 16 -1.68 -10.87 -1.46
N ALA A 17 -0.67 -11.60 -0.98
CA ALA A 17 0.61 -11.04 -0.59
C ALA A 17 1.38 -10.52 -1.81
N GLU A 18 1.39 -11.29 -2.91
CA GLU A 18 1.98 -10.89 -4.18
C GLU A 18 1.24 -9.72 -4.82
N GLN A 19 -0.10 -9.73 -4.80
CA GLN A 19 -0.90 -8.61 -5.32
C GLN A 19 -0.59 -7.30 -4.58
N ARG A 20 -0.48 -7.35 -3.25
CA ARG A 20 -0.11 -6.19 -2.44
C ARG A 20 1.24 -5.59 -2.85
N LEU A 21 2.25 -6.45 -3.06
CA LEU A 21 3.58 -6.00 -3.48
C LEU A 21 3.56 -5.41 -4.90
N LYS A 22 2.82 -6.03 -5.83
CA LYS A 22 2.65 -5.51 -7.21
C LYS A 22 1.95 -4.16 -7.21
N ALA A 23 0.88 -4.00 -6.43
CA ALA A 23 0.16 -2.74 -6.29
C ALA A 23 1.08 -1.64 -5.70
N PHE A 24 1.88 -1.96 -4.70
CA PHE A 24 2.85 -1.01 -4.14
C PHE A 24 3.92 -0.59 -5.15
N ASN A 25 4.49 -1.52 -5.90
CA ASN A 25 5.48 -1.18 -6.93
C ASN A 25 4.88 -0.27 -8.02
N PHE A 26 3.64 -0.55 -8.42
CA PHE A 26 2.93 0.29 -9.38
C PHE A 26 2.64 1.70 -8.82
N TYR A 27 2.27 1.80 -7.55
CA TYR A 27 2.13 3.08 -6.85
C TYR A 27 3.42 3.90 -6.88
N VAL A 28 4.56 3.27 -6.57
CA VAL A 28 5.86 3.96 -6.56
C VAL A 28 6.19 4.52 -7.94
N ALA A 29 6.02 3.72 -8.99
CA ALA A 29 6.26 4.15 -10.37
C ALA A 29 5.35 5.32 -10.77
N LEU A 30 4.04 5.23 -10.50
CA LEU A 30 3.10 6.31 -10.75
C LEU A 30 3.41 7.57 -9.93
N SER A 31 3.85 7.42 -8.69
CA SER A 31 4.17 8.55 -7.81
C SER A 31 5.41 9.30 -8.29
N ILE A 32 6.45 8.59 -8.73
CA ILE A 32 7.64 9.20 -9.35
C ILE A 32 7.23 10.00 -10.58
N PHE A 33 6.38 9.42 -11.44
CA PHE A 33 5.88 10.09 -12.63
C PHE A 33 5.05 11.33 -12.30
N ALA A 34 4.09 11.22 -11.37
CA ALA A 34 3.23 12.32 -10.95
C ALA A 34 4.03 13.47 -10.29
N ASN A 35 5.03 13.14 -9.46
CA ASN A 35 5.91 14.13 -8.86
C ASN A 35 6.77 14.84 -9.92
N GLY A 36 7.28 14.09 -10.92
CA GLY A 36 7.97 14.66 -12.07
C GLY A 36 7.11 15.66 -12.84
N MET A 37 5.83 15.36 -13.07
CA MET A 37 4.89 16.29 -13.71
C MET A 37 4.70 17.57 -12.89
N VAL A 38 4.57 17.46 -11.56
CA VAL A 38 4.48 18.62 -10.67
C VAL A 38 5.74 19.50 -10.76
N PHE A 39 6.93 18.90 -10.67
CA PHE A 39 8.18 19.66 -10.75
C PHE A 39 8.36 20.35 -12.10
N ALA A 40 8.06 19.66 -13.20
CA ALA A 40 8.09 20.25 -14.53
C ALA A 40 7.10 21.42 -14.68
N ALA A 41 5.91 21.31 -14.08
CA ALA A 41 4.91 22.38 -14.11
C ALA A 41 5.34 23.60 -13.27
N LEU A 42 6.04 23.38 -12.16
CA LEU A 42 6.62 24.44 -11.35
C LEU A 42 7.76 25.16 -12.08
N GLU A 43 8.67 24.40 -12.72
CA GLU A 43 9.80 24.93 -13.47
C GLU A 43 9.34 25.81 -14.64
N LYS A 44 8.29 25.40 -15.35
CA LYS A 44 7.73 26.14 -16.49
C LYS A 44 6.82 27.31 -16.09
N ALA A 45 6.65 27.59 -14.79
CA ALA A 45 5.73 28.60 -14.28
C ALA A 45 4.31 28.48 -14.89
N THR A 46 3.82 27.25 -15.00
CA THR A 46 2.54 26.95 -15.65
C THR A 46 1.37 27.58 -14.90
N HIS A 47 0.25 27.78 -15.60
CA HIS A 47 -0.96 28.37 -15.02
C HIS A 47 -1.37 27.70 -13.69
N PRO A 48 -1.76 28.46 -12.65
CA PRO A 48 -2.06 27.92 -11.31
C PRO A 48 -3.09 26.77 -11.29
N ALA A 49 -4.08 26.82 -12.18
CA ALA A 49 -5.05 25.73 -12.37
C ALA A 49 -4.41 24.36 -12.70
N VAL A 50 -3.28 24.35 -13.43
CA VAL A 50 -2.54 23.10 -13.73
C VAL A 50 -1.94 22.52 -12.45
N LEU A 51 -1.42 23.36 -11.56
CA LEU A 51 -0.89 22.92 -10.26
C LEU A 51 -1.99 22.37 -9.37
N VAL A 52 -3.16 23.01 -9.34
CA VAL A 52 -4.36 22.51 -8.63
C VAL A 52 -4.74 21.11 -9.11
N LEU A 53 -4.80 20.91 -10.43
CA LEU A 53 -5.15 19.63 -11.04
C LEU A 53 -4.11 18.55 -10.75
N LEU A 54 -2.82 18.86 -10.89
CA LEU A 54 -1.73 17.91 -10.62
C LEU A 54 -1.63 17.55 -9.14
N GLY A 55 -1.72 18.51 -8.23
CA GLY A 55 -1.75 18.26 -6.78
C GLY A 55 -2.97 17.44 -6.37
N GLY A 56 -4.13 17.70 -6.98
CA GLY A 56 -5.35 16.93 -6.77
C GLY A 56 -5.20 15.49 -7.25
N PHE A 57 -4.61 15.30 -8.43
CA PHE A 57 -4.29 13.97 -8.98
C PHE A 57 -3.34 13.19 -8.07
N VAL A 58 -2.25 13.82 -7.60
CA VAL A 58 -1.31 13.20 -6.65
C VAL A 58 -2.00 12.78 -5.36
N SER A 59 -2.85 13.65 -4.81
CA SER A 59 -3.63 13.37 -3.59
C SER A 59 -4.59 12.19 -3.79
N LEU A 60 -5.28 12.17 -4.93
CA LEU A 60 -6.20 11.09 -5.30
C LEU A 60 -5.48 9.75 -5.43
N LEU A 61 -4.31 9.73 -6.09
CA LEU A 61 -3.49 8.53 -6.19
C LEU A 61 -3.13 7.99 -4.80
N ALA A 62 -2.65 8.84 -3.90
CA ALA A 62 -2.30 8.44 -2.54
C ALA A 62 -3.50 7.82 -1.79
N LEU A 63 -4.68 8.42 -1.90
CA LEU A 63 -5.91 7.90 -1.29
C LEU A 63 -6.34 6.56 -1.87
N VAL A 64 -6.39 6.43 -3.20
CA VAL A 64 -6.80 5.20 -3.87
C VAL A 64 -5.90 4.03 -3.46
N PHE A 65 -4.58 4.24 -3.49
CA PHE A 65 -3.64 3.19 -3.10
C PHE A 65 -3.65 2.89 -1.60
N ALA A 66 -3.91 3.88 -0.74
CA ALA A 66 -4.11 3.64 0.68
C ALA A 66 -5.34 2.74 0.94
N VAL A 67 -6.45 2.94 0.21
CA VAL A 67 -7.65 2.10 0.31
C VAL A 67 -7.38 0.68 -0.22
N VAL A 68 -6.71 0.57 -1.36
CA VAL A 68 -6.33 -0.74 -1.94
C VAL A 68 -5.44 -1.51 -0.95
N ASP A 69 -4.40 -0.87 -0.38
CA ASP A 69 -3.53 -1.53 0.61
C ASP A 69 -4.31 -1.91 1.88
N ALA A 70 -5.24 -1.06 2.35
CA ALA A 70 -6.08 -1.38 3.50
C ALA A 70 -6.91 -2.65 3.26
N ARG A 71 -7.53 -2.78 2.07
CA ARG A 71 -8.30 -3.97 1.69
C ARG A 71 -7.41 -5.21 1.60
N SER A 72 -6.26 -5.13 0.92
CA SER A 72 -5.33 -6.26 0.81
C SER A 72 -4.80 -6.72 2.17
N ARG A 73 -4.49 -5.78 3.07
CA ARG A 73 -4.10 -6.10 4.46
C ARG A 73 -5.18 -6.83 5.22
N HIS A 74 -6.44 -6.42 5.05
CA HIS A 74 -7.57 -7.08 5.71
C HIS A 74 -7.73 -8.52 5.24
N LEU A 75 -7.66 -8.78 3.93
CA LEU A 75 -7.73 -10.13 3.38
C LEU A 75 -6.58 -11.01 3.88
N LEU A 76 -5.34 -10.49 3.86
CA LEU A 76 -4.17 -11.19 4.40
C LEU A 76 -4.33 -11.54 5.89
N HIS A 77 -4.95 -10.65 6.66
CA HIS A 77 -5.22 -10.90 8.08
C HIS A 77 -6.20 -12.06 8.27
N LEU A 78 -7.28 -12.10 7.50
CA LEU A 78 -8.25 -13.20 7.54
C LEU A 78 -7.61 -14.53 7.18
N THR A 79 -6.80 -14.58 6.11
CA THR A 79 -6.14 -15.83 5.71
C THR A 79 -5.06 -16.25 6.72
N LYS A 80 -4.35 -15.29 7.34
CA LYS A 80 -3.39 -15.59 8.42
C LYS A 80 -4.08 -16.29 9.60
N GLN A 81 -5.31 -15.91 9.96
CA GLN A 81 -6.05 -16.57 11.04
C GLN A 81 -6.38 -18.04 10.71
N GLY A 82 -6.83 -18.33 9.48
CA GLY A 82 -7.06 -19.70 9.02
C GLY A 82 -5.78 -20.54 8.97
N LEU A 83 -4.68 -19.96 8.49
CA LEU A 83 -3.38 -20.64 8.44
C LEU A 83 -2.83 -20.95 9.84
N LYS A 84 -3.06 -20.10 10.85
CA LYS A 84 -2.67 -20.39 12.24
C LYS A 84 -3.38 -21.63 12.79
N GLN A 85 -4.65 -21.84 12.44
CA GLN A 85 -5.39 -23.05 12.87
C GLN A 85 -4.80 -24.31 12.23
N LEU A 86 -4.38 -24.21 10.96
CA LEU A 86 -3.70 -25.29 10.26
C LEU A 86 -2.32 -25.59 10.89
N GLU A 87 -1.55 -24.57 11.24
CA GLU A 87 -0.25 -24.71 11.90
C GLU A 87 -0.33 -25.36 13.29
N ALA A 88 -1.47 -25.30 13.98
CA ALA A 88 -1.62 -25.90 15.31
C ALA A 88 -1.38 -27.42 15.29
N GLY A 89 -1.70 -28.10 14.18
CA GLY A 89 -1.44 -29.53 13.99
C GLY A 89 -0.02 -29.86 13.51
N LEU A 90 0.81 -28.87 13.17
CA LEU A 90 2.17 -29.07 12.65
C LEU A 90 3.20 -29.10 13.79
N PRO A 91 4.39 -29.67 13.57
CA PRO A 91 5.53 -29.57 14.50
C PRO A 91 5.92 -28.11 14.75
N GLU A 92 6.44 -27.78 15.94
CA GLU A 92 6.75 -26.39 16.34
C GLU A 92 7.63 -25.62 15.35
N HIS A 93 8.62 -26.29 14.74
CA HIS A 93 9.53 -25.66 13.76
C HIS A 93 8.83 -25.20 12.47
N ALA A 94 7.63 -25.73 12.19
CA ALA A 94 6.83 -25.40 11.01
C ALA A 94 5.71 -24.38 11.31
N ARG A 95 5.61 -23.87 12.55
CA ARG A 95 4.55 -22.94 13.01
C ARG A 95 4.93 -21.47 12.82
N LEU A 96 5.27 -21.08 11.60
CA LEU A 96 5.85 -19.77 11.29
C LEU A 96 4.92 -18.61 11.68
N PHE A 97 3.61 -18.69 11.38
CA PHE A 97 2.66 -17.62 11.67
C PHE A 97 2.29 -17.52 13.16
N LEU A 98 2.32 -18.63 13.88
CA LEU A 98 2.14 -18.66 15.33
C LEU A 98 3.38 -18.09 16.06
N LEU A 99 4.58 -18.47 15.64
CA LEU A 99 5.84 -17.96 16.19
C LEU A 99 6.03 -16.46 15.93
N ASP A 100 5.65 -15.97 14.74
CA ASP A 100 5.67 -14.55 14.39
C ASP A 100 4.73 -13.71 15.27
N ASP A 101 3.60 -14.26 15.70
CA ASP A 101 2.66 -13.56 16.60
C ASP A 101 3.24 -13.39 18.01
N GLN A 102 4.05 -14.35 18.46
CA GLN A 102 4.73 -14.30 19.75
C GLN A 102 5.91 -13.31 19.72
N ARG A 103 6.56 -13.13 18.57
CA ARG A 103 7.66 -12.18 18.40
C ARG A 103 7.14 -10.77 18.09
N ARG A 104 7.00 -9.97 19.15
CA ARG A 104 6.53 -8.58 19.22
C ARG A 104 7.34 -7.51 18.43
N TRP A 105 7.93 -7.79 17.28
CA TRP A 105 8.55 -6.76 16.43
C TRP A 105 7.46 -5.88 15.76
N ARG A 106 6.84 -4.99 16.55
CA ARG A 106 5.71 -4.11 16.20
C ARG A 106 6.10 -2.99 15.23
N TRP A 107 7.37 -2.58 15.23
CA TRP A 107 7.82 -1.35 14.57
C TRP A 107 8.29 -1.55 13.12
N VAL A 108 8.74 -2.76 12.74
CA VAL A 108 9.21 -3.05 11.37
C VAL A 108 8.15 -3.84 10.61
N ARG A 109 6.98 -3.22 10.40
CA ARG A 109 5.94 -3.78 9.52
C ARG A 109 5.93 -3.02 8.21
N TYR A 110 5.97 -3.73 7.08
CA TYR A 110 5.79 -3.16 5.73
C TYR A 110 4.59 -2.19 5.66
N THR A 111 3.52 -2.48 6.41
CA THR A 111 2.35 -1.62 6.56
C THR A 111 2.66 -0.20 7.05
N ALA A 112 3.56 -0.05 8.03
CA ALA A 112 3.92 1.26 8.56
C ALA A 112 4.66 2.09 7.49
N ALA A 113 5.61 1.47 6.78
CA ALA A 113 6.36 2.12 5.71
C ALA A 113 5.44 2.56 4.55
N PHE A 114 4.52 1.70 4.12
CA PHE A 114 3.59 2.03 3.02
C PHE A 114 2.64 3.16 3.41
N ASN A 115 2.05 3.10 4.61
CA ASN A 115 1.18 4.16 5.10
C ASN A 115 1.91 5.50 5.23
N LEU A 116 3.16 5.49 5.70
CA LEU A 116 3.97 6.70 5.76
C LEU A 116 4.13 7.33 4.38
N LEU A 117 4.46 6.51 3.36
CA LEU A 117 4.59 6.99 1.98
C LEU A 117 3.28 7.54 1.42
N PHE A 118 2.14 6.88 1.68
CA PHE A 118 0.84 7.41 1.26
C PHE A 118 0.52 8.75 1.92
N VAL A 119 0.78 8.88 3.23
CA VAL A 119 0.55 10.13 3.97
C VAL A 119 1.46 11.25 3.44
N MET A 120 2.75 10.98 3.26
CA MET A 120 3.70 11.96 2.71
C MET A 120 3.28 12.42 1.31
N GLN A 121 2.89 11.49 0.43
CA GLN A 121 2.44 11.81 -0.92
C GLN A 121 1.12 12.60 -0.91
N LEU A 122 0.19 12.26 -0.02
CA LEU A 122 -1.06 13.00 0.14
C LEU A 122 -0.81 14.44 0.61
N LEU A 123 0.05 14.63 1.62
CA LEU A 123 0.42 15.96 2.10
C LEU A 123 1.14 16.78 1.02
N PHE A 124 2.01 16.13 0.23
CA PHE A 124 2.64 16.78 -0.92
C PHE A 124 1.61 17.23 -1.97
N GLY A 125 0.69 16.36 -2.36
CA GLY A 125 -0.38 16.71 -3.31
C GLY A 125 -1.27 17.85 -2.81
N LEU A 126 -1.70 17.80 -1.55
CA LEU A 126 -2.49 18.87 -0.92
C LEU A 126 -1.70 20.19 -0.86
N GLY A 127 -0.41 20.13 -0.56
CA GLY A 127 0.47 21.31 -0.55
C GLY A 127 0.59 21.95 -1.94
N VAL A 128 0.76 21.15 -2.99
CA VAL A 128 0.80 21.62 -4.38
C VAL A 128 -0.53 22.25 -4.79
N THR A 129 -1.66 21.61 -4.43
CA THR A 129 -2.98 22.17 -4.68
C THR A 129 -3.20 23.49 -3.95
N ALA A 130 -2.87 23.57 -2.66
CA ALA A 130 -3.00 24.80 -1.87
C ALA A 130 -2.12 25.93 -2.43
N TYR A 131 -0.89 25.60 -2.86
CA TYR A 131 -0.01 26.54 -3.52
C TYR A 131 -0.58 27.06 -4.85
N GLY A 132 -1.15 26.18 -5.67
CA GLY A 132 -1.84 26.55 -6.90
C GLY A 132 -3.02 27.49 -6.63
N ILE A 133 -3.84 27.21 -5.60
CA ILE A 133 -4.96 28.08 -5.20
C ILE A 133 -4.45 29.44 -4.72
N SER A 134 -3.36 29.49 -3.94
CA SER A 134 -2.81 30.74 -3.40
C SER A 134 -2.22 31.69 -4.46
N ARG A 135 -1.92 31.16 -5.65
CA ARG A 135 -1.37 31.90 -6.78
C ARG A 135 -2.39 32.16 -7.89
N TRP A 136 -3.63 31.76 -7.66
CA TRP A 136 -4.71 31.96 -8.62
C TRP A 136 -5.21 33.41 -8.56
#